data_AF-A0A957ZBX1-F1
#
_entry.id   AF-A0A957ZBX1-F1
#
_cell.length_a   1.000
_cell.length_b   1.000
_cell.length_c   1.000
_cell.angle_alpha   90.00
_cell.angle_beta   90.00
_cell.angle_gamma   90.00
#
_symmetry.space_group_name_H-M   'P 1'
#
loop_
_entity.id
_entity.type
_entity.pdbx_description
1 polymer ?
#
loop_
_entity_poly.entity_id
_entity_poly.type
_entity_poly.pdbx_seq_one_letter_code
_entity_poly.pdbx_strand_id
1 'polypeptide(L)'
;MNTEWLQICKQIAQERAHLEAVQGWHVALDQPAFFEYRWEHVREVVKLATWLAAQIDAADRADKQAVDREVLEAAAWLHDIAKLRPNHAQAGAVEAAQILRQTDFPPAKVAQMANVIRQHEGMFRPQGDDPLEPIEA
;
A
#
# COMPACT_ATOMS: atom_id res chain seq x y z
N MET A 1 -15.95 -12.40 -7.03
CA MET A 1 -16.94 -11.85 -6.06
C MET A 1 -16.31 -10.63 -5.43
N ASN A 2 -17.00 -9.50 -5.33
CA ASN A 2 -16.52 -8.34 -4.57
C ASN A 2 -16.76 -8.62 -3.09
N THR A 3 -15.71 -8.85 -2.31
CA THR A 3 -15.77 -8.99 -0.85
C THR A 3 -15.98 -7.63 -0.18
N GLU A 4 -16.46 -7.63 1.06
CA GLU A 4 -16.73 -6.39 1.80
C GLU A 4 -15.43 -5.63 2.06
N TRP A 5 -14.37 -6.31 2.51
CA TRP A 5 -13.07 -5.73 2.79
C TRP A 5 -12.50 -4.98 1.59
N LEU A 6 -12.69 -5.52 0.38
CA LEU A 6 -12.16 -4.90 -0.83
C LEU A 6 -12.89 -3.59 -1.16
N GLN A 7 -14.20 -3.52 -0.92
CA GLN A 7 -14.95 -2.26 -1.09
C GLN A 7 -14.51 -1.22 -0.06
N ILE A 8 -14.39 -1.62 1.21
CA ILE A 8 -13.96 -0.74 2.30
C ILE A 8 -12.55 -0.21 2.01
N CYS A 9 -11.60 -1.05 1.59
CA CYS A 9 -10.26 -0.63 1.23
C CYS A 9 -10.27 0.42 0.10
N LYS A 10 -11.05 0.19 -0.97
CA LYS A 10 -11.13 1.12 -2.10
C LYS A 10 -11.72 2.47 -1.68
N GLN A 11 -12.82 2.44 -0.93
CA GLN A 11 -13.48 3.65 -0.45
C GLN A 11 -12.53 4.48 0.42
N ILE A 12 -11.93 3.85 1.43
CA ILE A 12 -11.03 4.52 2.37
C ILE A 12 -9.76 5.04 1.64
N ALA A 13 -9.20 4.26 0.71
CA ALA A 13 -8.06 4.70 -0.10
C ALA A 13 -8.40 5.92 -0.96
N GLN A 14 -9.57 5.93 -1.60
CA GLN A 14 -10.03 7.06 -2.39
C GLN A 14 -10.23 8.32 -1.53
N GLU A 15 -10.88 8.19 -0.37
CA GLU A 15 -11.10 9.30 0.57
C GLU A 15 -9.76 9.89 1.05
N ARG A 16 -8.78 9.06 1.43
CA ARG A 16 -7.45 9.54 1.87
C ARG A 16 -6.66 10.17 0.74
N ALA A 17 -6.68 9.57 -0.45
CA ALA A 17 -6.00 10.12 -1.62
C ALA A 17 -6.57 11.49 -2.01
N HIS A 18 -7.89 11.66 -1.91
CA HIS A 18 -8.54 12.95 -2.15
C HIS A 18 -8.10 14.01 -1.13
N LEU A 19 -8.15 13.69 0.18
CA LEU A 19 -7.68 14.59 1.24
C LEU A 19 -6.23 15.03 1.03
N GLU A 20 -5.36 14.09 0.65
CA GLU A 20 -3.96 14.39 0.35
C GLU A 20 -3.81 15.29 -0.90
N ALA A 21 -4.56 15.01 -1.96
CA ALA A 21 -4.50 15.82 -3.17
C ALA A 21 -4.93 17.27 -2.88
N VAL A 22 -6.05 17.46 -2.18
CA VAL A 22 -6.55 18.78 -1.76
C VAL A 22 -5.50 19.53 -0.94
N GLN A 23 -4.90 18.87 0.06
CA GLN A 23 -3.87 19.47 0.89
C GLN A 23 -2.61 19.84 0.10
N GLY A 24 -2.15 18.97 -0.81
CA GLY A 24 -0.98 19.23 -1.64
C GLY A 24 -1.17 20.38 -2.64
N TRP A 25 -2.38 20.52 -3.19
CA TRP A 25 -2.73 21.60 -4.11
C TRP A 25 -3.11 22.92 -3.42
N HIS A 26 -3.22 22.93 -2.08
CA HIS A 26 -3.72 24.07 -1.31
C HIS A 26 -5.10 24.57 -1.78
N VAL A 27 -5.94 23.65 -2.27
CA VAL A 27 -7.34 23.95 -2.65
C VAL A 27 -8.25 23.72 -1.45
N ALA A 28 -9.41 24.37 -1.44
CA ALA A 28 -10.42 24.11 -0.42
C ALA A 28 -11.02 22.71 -0.61
N LEU A 29 -11.40 22.03 0.49
CA LEU A 29 -11.96 20.67 0.47
C LEU A 29 -13.25 20.54 -0.35
N ASP A 30 -13.97 21.64 -0.53
CA ASP A 30 -15.21 21.71 -1.30
C ASP A 30 -14.98 21.97 -2.80
N GLN A 31 -13.73 22.16 -3.23
CA GLN A 31 -13.37 22.32 -4.63
C GLN A 31 -12.71 21.04 -5.17
N PRO A 32 -13.14 20.55 -6.35
CA PRO A 32 -12.48 19.41 -6.96
C PRO A 32 -11.03 19.78 -7.29
N ALA A 33 -10.09 18.92 -6.88
CA ALA A 33 -8.72 19.01 -7.37
C ALA A 33 -8.75 18.87 -8.90
N PHE A 34 -7.97 19.70 -9.61
CA PHE A 34 -7.88 19.63 -11.08
C PHE A 34 -7.50 18.23 -11.57
N PHE A 35 -6.75 17.49 -10.76
CA PHE A 35 -6.37 16.10 -11.00
C PHE A 35 -6.13 15.38 -9.67
N GLU A 36 -6.81 14.24 -9.45
CA GLU A 36 -6.63 13.39 -8.27
C GLU A 36 -5.39 12.48 -8.41
N TYR A 37 -4.21 13.11 -8.56
CA TYR A 37 -2.96 12.39 -8.82
C TYR A 37 -2.63 11.30 -7.80
N ARG A 38 -3.04 11.48 -6.54
CA ARG A 38 -2.89 10.47 -5.48
C ARG A 38 -3.79 9.27 -5.68
N TRP A 39 -5.02 9.50 -6.13
CA TRP A 39 -5.95 8.41 -6.41
C TRP A 39 -5.52 7.62 -7.64
N GLU A 40 -5.09 8.33 -8.69
CA GLU A 40 -4.51 7.70 -9.87
C GLU A 40 -3.24 6.91 -9.54
N HIS A 41 -2.37 7.42 -8.65
CA HIS A 41 -1.22 6.68 -8.13
C HIS A 41 -1.62 5.35 -7.48
N VAL A 42 -2.56 5.36 -6.54
CA VAL A 42 -3.03 4.13 -5.87
C VAL A 42 -3.60 3.14 -6.88
N ARG A 43 -4.42 3.61 -7.83
CA ARG A 43 -5.01 2.75 -8.87
C ARG A 43 -3.96 2.10 -9.77
N GLU A 44 -2.97 2.85 -10.20
CA GLU A 44 -1.89 2.31 -11.06
C GLU A 44 -1.00 1.33 -10.28
N VAL A 45 -0.72 1.57 -8.99
CA VAL A 45 -0.01 0.61 -8.13
C VAL A 45 -0.79 -0.70 -8.03
N VAL A 46 -2.10 -0.66 -7.77
CA VAL A 46 -2.94 -1.87 -7.69
C VAL A 46 -2.92 -2.64 -9.01
N LYS A 47 -3.13 -1.93 -10.12
CA LYS A 47 -3.11 -2.53 -11.47
C LYS A 47 -1.77 -3.20 -11.78
N LEU A 48 -0.67 -2.51 -11.50
CA LEU A 48 0.68 -3.05 -11.71
C LEU A 48 0.96 -4.25 -10.80
N ALA A 49 0.61 -4.17 -9.52
CA ALA A 49 0.78 -5.25 -8.56
C ALA A 49 0.04 -6.52 -8.99
N THR A 50 -1.23 -6.39 -9.39
CA THR A 50 -2.03 -7.53 -9.85
C THR A 50 -1.48 -8.12 -11.14
N TRP A 51 -1.03 -7.28 -12.08
CA TRP A 51 -0.36 -7.74 -13.31
C TRP A 51 0.93 -8.49 -13.01
N LEU A 52 1.82 -7.94 -12.18
CA LEU A 52 3.08 -8.57 -11.77
C LEU A 52 2.85 -9.92 -11.11
N ALA A 53 1.89 -10.00 -10.20
CA ALA A 53 1.57 -11.25 -9.55
C ALA A 53 1.05 -12.30 -10.55
N ALA A 54 0.31 -11.91 -11.60
CA ALA A 54 -0.04 -12.83 -12.68
C ALA A 54 1.19 -13.30 -13.48
N GLN A 55 2.17 -12.43 -13.70
CA GLN A 55 3.44 -12.82 -14.33
C GLN A 55 4.23 -13.81 -13.45
N ILE A 56 4.26 -13.59 -12.14
CA ILE A 56 4.95 -14.47 -11.19
C ILE A 56 4.31 -15.87 -11.18
N ASP A 57 2.97 -15.95 -11.14
CA ASP A 57 2.27 -17.23 -11.15
C ASP A 57 2.49 -18.00 -12.47
N ALA A 58 2.55 -17.28 -13.60
CA ALA A 58 2.80 -17.85 -14.92
C ALA A 58 4.26 -18.28 -15.15
N ALA A 59 5.22 -17.78 -14.36
CA ALA A 59 6.63 -18.11 -14.53
C ALA A 59 6.88 -19.61 -14.28
N ASP A 60 7.69 -20.23 -15.13
CA ASP A 60 8.17 -21.60 -14.94
C ASP A 60 9.48 -21.57 -14.16
N ARG A 61 9.38 -21.43 -12.83
CA ARG A 61 10.51 -21.44 -11.91
C ARG A 61 10.24 -22.38 -10.75
N ALA A 62 11.22 -23.22 -10.42
CA ALA A 62 11.10 -24.24 -9.38
C ALA A 62 11.00 -23.63 -7.96
N ASP A 63 11.48 -22.41 -7.76
CA ASP A 63 11.47 -21.67 -6.50
C ASP A 63 10.27 -20.71 -6.37
N LYS A 64 9.31 -20.73 -7.32
CA LYS A 64 8.20 -19.79 -7.27
C LYS A 64 7.29 -20.08 -6.07
N GLN A 65 7.00 -19.03 -5.32
CA GLN A 65 5.95 -19.06 -4.32
C GLN A 65 4.71 -18.37 -4.87
N ALA A 66 3.54 -19.00 -4.69
CA ALA A 66 2.27 -18.42 -5.08
C ALA A 66 2.04 -17.08 -4.37
N VAL A 67 1.59 -16.08 -5.12
CA VAL A 67 1.30 -14.77 -4.53
C VAL A 67 -0.06 -14.81 -3.83
N ASP A 68 -0.08 -14.47 -2.53
CA ASP A 68 -1.33 -14.29 -1.81
C ASP A 68 -2.05 -13.03 -2.30
N ARG A 69 -3.09 -13.23 -3.12
CA ARG A 69 -3.84 -12.15 -3.79
C ARG A 69 -4.56 -11.22 -2.84
N GLU A 70 -5.09 -11.75 -1.73
CA GLU A 70 -5.81 -10.93 -0.75
C GLU A 70 -4.84 -10.01 -0.01
N VAL A 71 -3.68 -10.54 0.40
CA VAL A 71 -2.60 -9.74 1.01
C VAL A 71 -2.10 -8.68 0.04
N LEU A 72 -1.84 -9.06 -1.21
CA LEU A 72 -1.35 -8.16 -2.26
C LEU A 72 -2.32 -7.01 -2.51
N GLU A 73 -3.59 -7.32 -2.77
CA GLU A 73 -4.59 -6.31 -3.10
C GLU A 73 -4.88 -5.39 -1.91
N ALA A 74 -5.04 -5.94 -0.70
CA ALA A 74 -5.25 -5.13 0.49
C ALA A 74 -4.06 -4.19 0.76
N ALA A 75 -2.83 -4.69 0.65
CA ALA A 75 -1.64 -3.87 0.80
C ALA A 75 -1.52 -2.80 -0.29
N ALA A 76 -1.79 -3.14 -1.55
CA ALA A 76 -1.72 -2.19 -2.66
C ALA A 76 -2.73 -1.04 -2.52
N TRP A 77 -3.98 -1.33 -2.12
CA TRP A 77 -4.99 -0.30 -1.88
C TRP A 77 -4.63 0.60 -0.68
N LEU A 78 -4.05 0.03 0.38
CA LEU A 78 -3.84 0.74 1.66
C LEU A 78 -2.40 1.23 1.90
N HIS A 79 -1.46 1.01 0.98
CA HIS A 79 -0.03 1.30 1.23
C HIS A 79 0.23 2.75 1.66
N ASP A 80 -0.48 3.69 1.03
CA ASP A 80 -0.37 5.14 1.25
C ASP A 80 -1.45 5.69 2.20
N ILE A 81 -2.15 4.85 2.96
CA ILE A 81 -3.30 5.30 3.76
C ILE A 81 -2.97 6.40 4.79
N ALA A 82 -1.72 6.43 5.23
CA ALA A 82 -1.20 7.38 6.22
C ALA A 82 -0.24 8.40 5.58
N LYS A 83 -0.31 8.66 4.27
CA LYS A 83 0.72 9.41 3.51
C LYS A 83 1.14 10.75 4.11
N LEU A 84 0.19 11.46 4.71
CA LEU A 84 0.41 12.77 5.34
C LEU A 84 1.12 12.70 6.70
N ARG A 85 1.39 11.51 7.24
CA ARG A 85 2.04 11.31 8.53
C ARG A 85 3.53 11.02 8.36
N PRO A 86 4.39 11.45 9.30
CA PRO A 86 5.76 10.97 9.37
C PRO A 86 5.80 9.44 9.49
N ASN A 87 6.78 8.79 8.83
CA ASN A 87 6.91 7.34 8.78
C ASN A 87 5.62 6.65 8.29
N HIS A 88 5.09 7.09 7.15
CA HIS A 88 3.77 6.67 6.69
C HIS A 88 3.67 5.18 6.42
N ALA A 89 4.75 4.49 6.03
CA ALA A 89 4.74 3.02 5.95
C ALA A 89 4.40 2.37 7.31
N GLN A 90 5.04 2.79 8.40
CA GLN A 90 4.77 2.24 9.74
C GLN A 90 3.38 2.63 10.25
N ALA A 91 3.02 3.92 10.13
CA ALA A 91 1.72 4.40 10.56
C ALA A 91 0.58 3.74 9.75
N GLY A 92 0.75 3.64 8.43
CA GLY A 92 -0.19 3.03 7.51
C GLY A 92 -0.37 1.55 7.74
N ALA A 93 0.70 0.81 8.04
CA ALA A 93 0.60 -0.61 8.39
C ALA A 93 -0.27 -0.86 9.64
N VAL A 94 -0.17 0.01 10.66
CA VAL A 94 -1.00 -0.07 11.86
C VAL A 94 -2.45 0.24 11.55
N GLU A 95 -2.70 1.34 10.82
CA GLU A 95 -4.05 1.78 10.44
C GLU A 95 -4.75 0.76 9.53
N ALA A 96 -4.07 0.26 8.51
CA ALA A 96 -4.58 -0.79 7.62
C ALA A 96 -4.94 -2.06 8.39
N ALA A 97 -4.13 -2.48 9.35
CA ALA A 97 -4.43 -3.63 10.20
C ALA A 97 -5.63 -3.39 11.12
N GLN A 98 -5.90 -2.15 11.53
CA GLN A 98 -7.10 -1.82 12.31
C GLN A 98 -8.35 -1.86 11.43
N ILE A 99 -8.28 -1.28 10.22
CA ILE A 99 -9.36 -1.31 9.23
C ILE A 99 -9.74 -2.75 8.90
N LEU A 100 -8.78 -3.59 8.47
CA LEU A 100 -9.07 -4.97 8.05
C LEU A 100 -9.57 -5.88 9.16
N ARG A 101 -9.28 -5.59 10.44
CA ARG A 101 -9.85 -6.35 11.57
C ARG A 101 -11.34 -6.09 11.77
N GLN A 102 -11.89 -5.06 11.13
CA GLN A 102 -13.30 -4.69 11.20
C GLN A 102 -14.09 -5.14 9.96
N THR A 103 -13.47 -5.93 9.07
CA THR A 103 -14.08 -6.40 7.82
C THR A 103 -14.08 -7.93 7.73
N ASP A 104 -14.54 -8.48 6.60
CA ASP A 104 -14.45 -9.90 6.26
C ASP A 104 -13.05 -10.36 5.77
N PHE A 105 -12.01 -9.54 5.92
CA PHE A 105 -10.63 -9.92 5.54
C PHE A 105 -10.11 -11.06 6.43
N PRO A 106 -9.41 -12.08 5.88
CA PRO A 106 -8.94 -13.21 6.67
C PRO A 106 -8.03 -12.79 7.84
N PRO A 107 -8.44 -13.02 9.12
CA PRO A 107 -7.68 -12.53 10.27
C PRO A 107 -6.24 -13.03 10.33
N ALA A 108 -6.01 -14.28 9.89
CA ALA A 108 -4.68 -14.88 9.81
C ALA A 108 -3.73 -14.16 8.85
N LYS A 109 -4.24 -13.39 7.88
CA LYS A 109 -3.44 -12.68 6.86
C LYS A 109 -3.08 -11.24 7.26
N VAL A 110 -3.72 -10.69 8.30
CA VAL A 110 -3.54 -9.28 8.71
C VAL A 110 -2.09 -8.96 9.03
N ALA A 111 -1.38 -9.85 9.72
CA ALA A 111 0.03 -9.63 10.07
C ALA A 111 0.94 -9.57 8.83
N GLN A 112 0.69 -10.43 7.84
CA GLN A 112 1.44 -10.46 6.59
C GLN A 112 1.18 -9.20 5.76
N MET A 113 -0.08 -8.81 5.60
CA MET A 113 -0.48 -7.57 4.93
C MET A 113 0.19 -6.34 5.57
N ALA A 114 0.12 -6.22 6.90
CA ALA A 114 0.73 -5.10 7.61
C ALA A 114 2.25 -5.08 7.43
N ASN A 115 2.90 -6.25 7.32
CA ASN A 115 4.32 -6.31 7.04
C ASN A 115 4.66 -5.84 5.62
N VAL A 116 3.85 -6.18 4.60
CA VAL A 116 4.04 -5.66 3.23
C VAL A 116 3.97 -4.13 3.22
N ILE A 117 2.95 -3.54 3.85
CA ILE A 117 2.83 -2.07 3.93
C ILE A 117 4.02 -1.47 4.67
N ARG A 118 4.51 -2.07 5.77
CA ARG A 118 5.65 -1.52 6.52
C ARG A 118 6.94 -1.40 5.70
N GLN A 119 7.11 -2.27 4.70
CA GLN A 119 8.35 -2.38 3.93
C GLN A 119 8.28 -1.66 2.57
N HIS A 120 7.17 -1.01 2.23
CA HIS A 120 6.94 -0.50 0.88
C HIS A 120 7.83 0.70 0.49
N GLU A 121 8.32 1.47 1.47
CA GLU A 121 9.28 2.56 1.25
C GLU A 121 10.75 2.07 1.20
N GLY A 122 10.97 0.77 1.35
CA GLY A 122 12.28 0.14 1.35
C GLY A 122 12.66 -0.50 2.70
N MET A 123 13.84 -1.12 2.70
CA MET A 123 14.43 -1.70 3.91
C MET A 123 15.30 -0.65 4.61
N PHE A 124 15.05 -0.45 5.90
CA PHE A 124 15.86 0.46 6.71
C PHE A 124 17.13 -0.27 7.18
N ARG A 125 18.26 0.44 7.14
CA ARG A 125 19.46 -0.02 7.85
C ARG A 125 19.29 0.21 9.35
N PRO A 126 19.66 -0.76 10.20
CA PRO A 126 19.77 -0.52 11.63
C PRO A 126 20.58 0.74 11.93
N GLN A 127 20.13 1.49 12.92
CA GLN A 127 20.86 2.67 13.37
C GLN A 127 22.21 2.23 13.95
N GLY A 128 23.30 2.76 13.39
CA GLY A 128 24.67 2.47 13.84
C GLY A 128 25.42 1.45 12.99
N ASP A 129 24.82 0.91 11.94
CA ASP A 129 25.57 0.08 10.97
C ASP A 129 26.60 0.91 10.19
N ASP A 130 27.77 0.31 9.93
CA ASP A 130 28.84 0.90 9.11
C ASP A 130 28.32 1.32 7.73
N PRO A 131 28.82 2.37 7.07
CA PRO A 131 28.43 2.70 5.70
C PRO A 131 28.50 1.50 4.73
N LEU A 132 27.63 1.47 3.72
CA LEU A 132 27.73 0.45 2.68
C LEU A 132 29.02 0.70 1.89
N GLU A 133 29.90 -0.29 1.83
CA GLU A 133 31.13 -0.23 1.05
C GLU A 133 30.88 -0.74 -0.39
N PRO A 134 31.42 -0.08 -1.44
CA PRO A 134 32.17 1.17 -1.41
C PRO A 134 31.27 2.39 -1.63
N ILE A 135 31.54 3.44 -0.85
CA ILE A 135 31.22 4.82 -1.20
C ILE A 135 32.19 5.17 -2.34
N GLU A 136 31.79 4.97 -3.59
CA GLU A 136 32.65 5.38 -4.72
C GLU A 136 33.00 6.88 -4.58
N ALA A 137 34.30 7.16 -4.70
CA ALA A 137 34.95 8.45 -4.47
C ALA A 137 34.73 9.47 -5.60
#